data_AF-A0A077FJR9-F1
#
_entry.id   AF-A0A077FJR9-F1
#
_cell.length_a   1.000
_cell.length_b   1.000
_cell.length_c   1.000
_cell.angle_alpha   90.00
_cell.angle_beta   90.00
_cell.angle_gamma   90.00
#
_symmetry.space_group_name_H-M   'P 1'
#
loop_
_entity.id
_entity.type
_entity.pdbx_description
1 polymer ?
#
loop_
_entity_poly.entity_id
_entity_poly.type
_entity_poly.pdbx_seq_one_letter_code
_entity_poly.pdbx_strand_id
1 'polypeptide(L)'
;MYIQTLLKFIILAFLSTHNQVFAIEFKTEKEKGVWIKNFFKDQEFAPIEYPMDATKAEKAFARQILKDFINQNNIEHLEPIAIGKSIEDPAIAKFNTACPDKKPIDLHRKWISGSAEPSSIITEEDLEDAKGEFAFSINIYKCKKNIKIYHFNLFNTKDNKQEYVLYCEDYRTIRSMGKVRDINRQKEAFDIRGAYLHFDPNKCLYSDEIYTTHPFWGETVTGIFKYQGKYYIYSIEEGNSYENIKIEQVMKIKLAIQDNLSGYKNYIIKTKARQK
;
A
#
# COMPACT_ATOMS: atom_id res chain seq x y z
N MET A 1 -24.25 -11.16 -45.65
CA MET A 1 -24.11 -12.15 -44.55
C MET A 1 -22.69 -12.27 -43.96
N TYR A 2 -21.76 -11.34 -44.27
CA TYR A 2 -20.36 -11.38 -43.79
C TYR A 2 -20.06 -10.43 -42.61
N ILE A 3 -20.87 -9.39 -42.43
CA ILE A 3 -20.64 -8.33 -41.43
C ILE A 3 -20.99 -8.80 -40.01
N GLN A 4 -22.03 -9.61 -39.84
CA GLN A 4 -22.42 -10.14 -38.52
C GLN A 4 -21.40 -11.14 -37.94
N THR A 5 -20.71 -11.89 -38.80
CA THR A 5 -19.67 -12.84 -38.38
C THR A 5 -18.40 -12.11 -37.94
N LEU A 6 -18.03 -11.03 -38.65
CA LEU A 6 -16.88 -10.19 -38.29
C LEU A 6 -17.10 -9.47 -36.94
N LEU A 7 -18.31 -8.95 -36.71
CA LEU A 7 -18.66 -8.27 -35.46
C LEU A 7 -18.62 -9.22 -34.25
N LYS A 8 -19.04 -10.48 -34.43
CA LYS A 8 -18.95 -11.51 -33.38
C LYS A 8 -17.51 -11.88 -33.04
N PHE A 9 -16.61 -11.92 -34.04
CA PHE A 9 -15.18 -12.18 -33.80
C PHE A 9 -14.48 -11.00 -33.12
N ILE A 10 -14.85 -9.74 -33.43
CA ILE A 10 -14.30 -8.56 -32.74
C ILE A 10 -14.76 -8.52 -31.28
N ILE A 11 -16.02 -8.87 -30.99
CA ILE A 11 -16.55 -8.93 -29.61
C ILE A 11 -15.93 -10.10 -28.83
N LEU A 12 -15.72 -11.27 -29.44
CA LEU A 12 -15.00 -12.38 -28.79
C LEU A 12 -13.49 -12.08 -28.60
N ALA A 13 -12.86 -11.34 -29.50
CA ALA A 13 -11.47 -10.90 -29.35
C ALA A 13 -11.32 -9.84 -28.23
N PHE A 14 -12.30 -8.94 -28.09
CA PHE A 14 -12.34 -7.98 -26.96
C PHE A 14 -12.59 -8.69 -25.62
N LEU A 15 -13.45 -9.70 -25.59
CA LEU A 15 -13.71 -10.51 -24.38
C LEU A 15 -12.56 -11.45 -24.01
N SER A 16 -11.62 -11.74 -24.92
CA SER A 16 -10.49 -12.63 -24.67
C SER A 16 -9.15 -11.92 -24.42
N THR A 17 -9.13 -10.58 -24.42
CA THR A 17 -7.87 -9.80 -24.28
C THR A 17 -7.72 -8.98 -23.00
N HIS A 18 -8.67 -8.96 -22.06
CA HIS A 18 -8.60 -8.05 -20.91
C HIS A 18 -8.72 -8.75 -19.54
N ASN A 19 -7.72 -9.57 -19.20
CA ASN A 19 -7.23 -9.68 -17.82
C ASN A 19 -6.10 -8.65 -17.59
N GLN A 20 -6.26 -7.44 -18.12
CA GLN A 20 -5.39 -6.32 -17.76
C GLN A 20 -6.01 -5.67 -16.53
N VAL A 21 -5.48 -6.04 -15.35
CA VAL A 21 -5.77 -5.37 -14.09
C VAL A 21 -5.17 -3.96 -14.22
N PHE A 22 -6.01 -2.99 -14.62
CA PHE A 22 -5.61 -1.59 -14.61
C PHE A 22 -5.75 -1.08 -13.18
N ALA A 23 -4.65 -0.70 -12.56
CA ALA A 23 -4.70 0.10 -11.34
C ALA A 23 -5.49 1.39 -11.66
N ILE A 24 -6.44 1.77 -10.81
CA ILE A 24 -7.16 3.03 -11.00
C ILE A 24 -6.19 4.18 -10.75
N GLU A 25 -5.77 4.84 -11.82
CA GLU A 25 -4.94 6.03 -11.75
C GLU A 25 -5.81 7.29 -11.63
N PHE A 26 -5.53 8.12 -10.63
CA PHE A 26 -6.16 9.41 -10.42
C PHE A 26 -5.17 10.52 -10.72
N LYS A 27 -5.63 11.64 -11.30
CA LYS A 27 -4.72 12.77 -11.57
C LYS A 27 -4.36 13.52 -10.30
N THR A 28 -5.27 13.54 -9.33
CA THR A 28 -5.08 14.18 -8.02
C THR A 28 -5.65 13.30 -6.92
N GLU A 29 -5.11 13.43 -5.71
CA GLU A 29 -5.63 12.77 -4.53
C GLU A 29 -7.02 13.33 -4.14
N LYS A 30 -7.33 14.56 -4.54
CA LYS A 30 -8.70 15.11 -4.43
C LYS A 30 -9.74 14.37 -5.28
N GLU A 31 -9.42 14.04 -6.54
CA GLU A 31 -10.30 13.24 -7.40
C GLU A 31 -10.56 11.85 -6.81
N LYS A 32 -9.53 11.26 -6.20
CA LYS A 32 -9.64 9.99 -5.49
C LYS A 32 -10.65 10.07 -4.35
N GLY A 33 -10.67 11.15 -3.58
CA GLY A 33 -11.71 11.38 -2.58
C GLY A 33 -13.12 11.34 -3.17
N VAL A 34 -13.36 12.05 -4.28
CA VAL A 34 -14.67 12.03 -4.97
C VAL A 34 -15.06 10.62 -5.40
N TRP A 35 -14.11 9.85 -5.93
CA TRP A 35 -14.33 8.45 -6.30
C TRP A 35 -14.70 7.60 -5.08
N ILE A 36 -13.97 7.69 -3.97
CA ILE A 36 -14.25 6.92 -2.74
C ILE A 36 -15.69 7.15 -2.28
N LYS A 37 -16.12 8.41 -2.21
CA LYS A 37 -17.48 8.78 -1.80
C LYS A 37 -18.53 8.16 -2.69
N ASN A 38 -18.34 8.23 -4.01
CA ASN A 38 -19.30 7.72 -4.99
C ASN A 38 -19.31 6.19 -5.01
N PHE A 39 -18.14 5.55 -4.91
CA PHE A 39 -17.98 4.10 -4.94
C PHE A 39 -18.74 3.42 -3.78
N PHE A 40 -18.70 4.03 -2.59
CA PHE A 40 -19.32 3.47 -1.38
C PHE A 40 -20.72 4.01 -1.05
N LYS A 41 -21.26 4.95 -1.83
CA LYS A 41 -22.52 5.67 -1.51
C LYS A 41 -23.69 4.73 -1.16
N ASP A 42 -23.83 3.64 -1.90
CA ASP A 42 -24.95 2.70 -1.78
C ASP A 42 -24.51 1.32 -1.27
N GLN A 43 -23.31 1.23 -0.66
CA GLN A 43 -22.78 -0.02 -0.14
C GLN A 43 -23.14 -0.20 1.33
N GLU A 44 -23.60 -1.40 1.67
CA GLU A 44 -23.76 -1.81 3.06
C GLU A 44 -22.43 -2.30 3.63
N PHE A 45 -22.18 -2.01 4.90
CA PHE A 45 -20.97 -2.43 5.61
C PHE A 45 -21.27 -3.50 6.65
N ALA A 46 -20.34 -4.45 6.78
CA ALA A 46 -20.32 -5.38 7.90
C ALA A 46 -19.99 -4.63 9.20
N PRO A 47 -20.32 -5.21 10.37
CA PRO A 47 -19.87 -4.67 11.65
C PRO A 47 -18.35 -4.48 11.67
N ILE A 48 -17.89 -3.36 12.21
CA ILE A 48 -16.45 -3.10 12.38
C ILE A 48 -15.86 -4.10 13.37
N GLU A 49 -14.76 -4.73 12.99
CA GLU A 49 -13.96 -5.60 13.84
C GLU A 49 -13.06 -4.75 14.75
N TYR A 50 -13.02 -5.06 16.05
CA TYR A 50 -12.19 -4.36 17.02
C TYR A 50 -11.26 -5.34 17.75
N PRO A 51 -10.09 -4.88 18.22
CA PRO A 51 -9.32 -5.61 19.23
C PRO A 51 -10.18 -5.96 20.46
N MET A 52 -9.91 -7.10 21.10
CA MET A 52 -10.68 -7.58 22.25
C MET A 52 -10.71 -6.56 23.40
N ASP A 53 -9.62 -5.84 23.59
CA ASP A 53 -9.37 -4.86 24.65
C ASP A 53 -9.75 -3.42 24.27
N ALA A 54 -10.31 -3.20 23.07
CA ALA A 54 -10.67 -1.86 22.62
C ALA A 54 -11.76 -1.22 23.52
N THR A 55 -11.45 -0.04 24.04
CA THR A 55 -12.33 0.75 24.90
C THR A 55 -13.56 1.27 24.16
N LYS A 56 -14.59 1.71 24.90
CA LYS A 56 -15.79 2.33 24.31
C LYS A 56 -15.44 3.58 23.49
N ALA A 57 -14.47 4.37 23.95
CA ALA A 57 -14.01 5.57 23.27
C ALA A 57 -13.32 5.23 21.95
N GLU A 58 -12.44 4.23 21.93
CA GLU A 58 -11.77 3.76 20.71
C GLU A 58 -12.76 3.21 19.69
N LYS A 59 -13.74 2.42 20.15
CA LYS A 59 -14.83 1.93 19.28
C LYS A 59 -15.65 3.07 18.68
N ALA A 60 -15.96 4.11 19.46
CA ALA A 60 -16.68 5.27 18.97
C ALA A 60 -15.86 6.08 17.96
N PHE A 61 -14.58 6.30 18.24
CA PHE A 61 -13.66 6.98 17.32
C PHE A 61 -13.52 6.22 16.00
N ALA A 62 -13.27 4.92 16.06
CA ALA A 62 -13.14 4.06 14.87
C ALA A 62 -14.39 4.13 13.97
N ARG A 63 -15.60 4.06 14.56
CA ARG A 63 -16.86 4.26 13.82
C ARG A 63 -16.90 5.62 13.14
N GLN A 64 -16.53 6.67 13.85
CA GLN A 64 -16.60 8.03 13.34
C GLN A 64 -15.61 8.26 12.19
N ILE A 65 -14.33 7.90 12.36
CA ILE A 65 -13.31 8.11 11.33
C ILE A 65 -13.60 7.28 10.07
N LEU A 66 -14.04 6.03 10.20
CA LEU A 66 -14.40 5.20 9.05
C LEU A 66 -15.61 5.78 8.30
N LYS A 67 -16.63 6.24 9.03
CA LYS A 67 -17.80 6.91 8.43
C LYS A 67 -17.40 8.20 7.71
N ASP A 68 -16.57 9.02 8.34
CA ASP A 68 -16.11 10.29 7.76
C ASP A 68 -15.20 10.05 6.55
N PHE A 69 -14.34 9.03 6.60
CA PHE A 69 -13.55 8.58 5.46
C PHE A 69 -14.45 8.14 4.30
N ILE A 70 -15.41 7.23 4.52
CA ILE A 70 -16.32 6.77 3.46
C ILE A 70 -17.10 7.94 2.82
N ASN A 71 -17.61 8.85 3.64
CA ASN A 71 -18.39 10.00 3.16
C ASN A 71 -17.53 11.18 2.68
N GLN A 72 -16.22 11.10 2.90
CA GLN A 72 -15.22 12.14 2.62
C GLN A 72 -15.53 13.46 3.34
N ASN A 73 -15.96 13.35 4.60
CA ASN A 73 -16.25 14.50 5.47
C ASN A 73 -15.03 14.81 6.33
N ASN A 74 -14.56 16.06 6.34
CA ASN A 74 -13.38 16.48 7.10
C ASN A 74 -12.09 15.69 6.76
N ILE A 75 -12.01 15.18 5.54
CA ILE A 75 -10.85 14.46 5.01
C ILE A 75 -10.07 15.39 4.09
N GLU A 76 -8.79 15.61 4.40
CA GLU A 76 -7.86 16.31 3.54
C GLU A 76 -6.87 15.30 2.97
N HIS A 77 -6.99 14.96 1.68
CA HIS A 77 -6.00 14.07 1.06
C HIS A 77 -4.68 14.80 0.83
N LEU A 78 -3.58 14.10 1.11
CA LEU A 78 -2.23 14.63 0.95
C LEU A 78 -1.72 14.31 -0.45
N GLU A 79 -1.46 15.36 -1.23
CA GLU A 79 -0.79 15.22 -2.53
C GLU A 79 0.69 14.85 -2.35
N PRO A 80 1.25 13.99 -3.22
CA PRO A 80 2.68 13.74 -3.23
C PRO A 80 3.45 14.99 -3.71
N ILE A 81 4.62 15.22 -3.13
CA ILE A 81 5.52 16.31 -3.52
C ILE A 81 6.32 15.98 -4.79
N ALA A 82 6.36 14.70 -5.17
CA ALA A 82 6.88 14.24 -6.45
C ALA A 82 6.22 12.92 -6.86
N ILE A 83 6.02 12.77 -8.16
CA ILE A 83 5.49 11.56 -8.79
C ILE A 83 6.44 11.20 -9.92
N GLY A 84 6.77 9.93 -10.06
CA GLY A 84 7.60 9.44 -11.15
C GLY A 84 7.31 8.00 -11.51
N LYS A 85 7.79 7.60 -12.68
CA LYS A 85 7.60 6.23 -13.18
C LYS A 85 8.65 5.26 -12.67
N SER A 86 9.80 5.76 -12.22
CA SER A 86 10.90 4.98 -11.64
C SER A 86 11.77 5.85 -10.75
N ILE A 87 12.76 5.25 -10.08
CA ILE A 87 13.67 5.99 -9.17
C ILE A 87 14.59 6.93 -9.95
N GLU A 88 14.86 6.59 -11.21
CA GLU A 88 15.69 7.36 -12.13
C GLU A 88 14.92 8.54 -12.77
N ASP A 89 13.60 8.65 -12.54
CA ASP A 89 12.80 9.78 -13.01
C ASP A 89 13.34 11.10 -12.39
N PRO A 90 13.65 12.15 -13.17
CA PRO A 90 14.21 13.39 -12.64
C PRO A 90 13.40 14.01 -11.49
N ALA A 91 12.07 13.82 -11.49
CA ALA A 91 11.21 14.30 -10.41
C ALA A 91 11.47 13.57 -9.07
N ILE A 92 11.91 12.32 -9.14
CA ILE A 92 12.19 11.43 -8.00
C ILE A 92 13.68 11.42 -7.64
N ALA A 93 14.57 11.36 -8.64
CA ALA A 93 16.01 11.21 -8.48
C ALA A 93 16.64 12.29 -7.58
N LYS A 94 16.10 13.51 -7.60
CA LYS A 94 16.54 14.62 -6.73
C LYS A 94 16.37 14.37 -5.23
N PHE A 95 15.58 13.36 -4.84
CA PHE A 95 15.42 12.93 -3.45
C PHE A 95 16.27 11.71 -3.11
N ASN A 96 16.93 11.08 -4.08
CA ASN A 96 17.86 9.97 -3.85
C ASN A 96 19.32 10.46 -3.84
N THR A 97 19.58 11.59 -3.17
CA THR A 97 20.86 12.32 -3.24
C THR A 97 22.00 11.58 -2.58
N ALA A 98 21.75 10.95 -1.44
CA ALA A 98 22.79 10.21 -0.70
C ALA A 98 23.22 8.91 -1.38
N CYS A 99 22.38 8.35 -2.25
CA CYS A 99 22.60 7.05 -2.85
C CYS A 99 22.12 7.00 -4.32
N PRO A 100 22.64 7.87 -5.19
CA PRO A 100 22.13 8.05 -6.56
C PRO A 100 22.23 6.78 -7.40
N ASP A 101 23.25 5.96 -7.14
CA ASP A 101 23.49 4.70 -7.85
C ASP A 101 22.84 3.47 -7.17
N LYS A 102 22.28 3.63 -5.96
CA LYS A 102 21.61 2.54 -5.24
C LYS A 102 20.09 2.70 -5.35
N LYS A 103 19.41 1.58 -5.60
CA LYS A 103 17.93 1.52 -5.59
C LYS A 103 17.43 1.43 -4.14
N PRO A 104 16.22 1.95 -3.83
CA PRO A 104 15.62 1.79 -2.52
C PRO A 104 15.63 0.32 -2.10
N ILE A 105 16.14 0.10 -0.90
CA ILE A 105 16.29 -1.23 -0.31
C ILE A 105 15.10 -1.46 0.62
N ASP A 106 14.55 -2.66 0.54
CA ASP A 106 13.52 -3.12 1.46
C ASP A 106 14.16 -4.03 2.49
N LEU A 107 14.26 -3.55 3.72
CA LEU A 107 14.78 -4.36 4.80
C LEU A 107 13.60 -5.18 5.34
N HIS A 108 13.69 -6.50 5.20
CA HIS A 108 12.80 -7.40 5.92
C HIS A 108 13.58 -7.97 7.07
N ARG A 109 13.38 -7.47 8.30
CA ARG A 109 13.78 -8.27 9.46
C ARG A 109 12.94 -9.54 9.42
N LYS A 110 13.56 -10.68 9.03
CA LYS A 110 12.89 -11.97 9.09
C LYS A 110 12.46 -12.15 10.55
N TRP A 111 11.21 -12.51 10.76
CA TRP A 111 10.71 -12.93 12.06
C TRP A 111 11.57 -14.12 12.51
N ILE A 112 12.59 -13.87 13.33
CA ILE A 112 13.32 -14.93 13.99
C ILE A 112 12.38 -15.39 15.09
N SER A 113 11.77 -16.56 14.90
CA SER A 113 10.89 -17.19 15.88
C SER A 113 11.60 -17.20 17.24
N GLY A 114 11.15 -16.37 18.18
CA GLY A 114 11.63 -16.41 19.57
C GLY A 114 12.09 -15.10 20.20
N SER A 115 12.18 -13.97 19.48
CA SER A 115 12.47 -12.67 20.12
C SER A 115 11.44 -11.61 19.76
N ALA A 116 10.71 -11.16 20.77
CA ALA A 116 9.69 -10.12 20.70
C ALA A 116 10.31 -8.75 20.98
N GLU A 117 11.32 -8.34 20.21
CA GLU A 117 11.84 -6.98 20.30
C GLU A 117 11.28 -6.10 19.16
N PRO A 118 10.55 -5.03 19.49
CA PRO A 118 10.01 -4.11 18.50
C PRO A 118 11.14 -3.23 17.93
N SER A 119 11.16 -3.10 16.61
CA SER A 119 11.73 -1.95 15.87
C SER A 119 13.08 -1.42 16.37
N SER A 120 14.18 -2.12 16.09
CA SER A 120 15.51 -1.52 16.10
C SER A 120 15.74 -0.78 14.78
N ILE A 121 16.16 0.48 14.84
CA ILE A 121 16.58 1.27 13.67
C ILE A 121 17.78 0.56 13.04
N ILE A 122 17.69 0.16 11.78
CA ILE A 122 18.82 -0.40 11.02
C ILE A 122 19.82 0.72 10.75
N THR A 123 21.08 0.51 11.11
CA THR A 123 22.14 1.52 10.99
C THR A 123 22.80 1.47 9.61
N GLU A 124 23.56 2.51 9.27
CA GLU A 124 24.33 2.57 8.02
C GLU A 124 25.39 1.45 7.96
N GLU A 125 26.00 1.11 9.10
CA GLU A 125 26.98 0.03 9.23
C GLU A 125 26.35 -1.35 8.94
N ASP A 126 25.09 -1.58 9.34
CA ASP A 126 24.35 -2.82 9.06
C ASP A 126 24.09 -3.02 7.55
N LEU A 127 24.01 -1.94 6.77
CA LEU A 127 23.79 -1.97 5.32
C LEU A 127 25.07 -2.16 4.51
N GLU A 128 26.20 -1.73 5.06
CA GLU A 128 27.51 -1.84 4.40
C GLU A 128 28.20 -3.18 4.68
N ASP A 129 27.81 -3.89 5.74
CA ASP A 129 28.34 -5.22 6.05
C ASP A 129 27.66 -6.33 5.23
N ALA A 130 28.16 -6.54 4.00
CA ALA A 130 27.75 -7.63 3.11
C ALA A 130 28.01 -9.05 3.66
N LYS A 131 28.67 -9.18 4.82
CA LYS A 131 28.96 -10.46 5.50
C LYS A 131 28.33 -10.55 6.89
N GLY A 132 27.62 -9.51 7.33
CA GLY A 132 27.01 -9.43 8.64
C GLY A 132 25.81 -10.34 8.79
N GLU A 133 25.38 -10.53 10.04
CA GLU A 133 24.23 -11.38 10.40
C GLU A 133 22.93 -10.97 9.69
N PHE A 134 22.83 -9.73 9.18
CA PHE A 134 21.63 -9.22 8.51
C PHE A 134 21.73 -9.18 6.98
N ALA A 135 22.85 -9.57 6.37
CA ALA A 135 23.05 -9.52 4.92
C ALA A 135 22.02 -10.36 4.13
N PHE A 136 21.47 -11.42 4.73
CA PHE A 136 20.43 -12.26 4.13
C PHE A 136 19.00 -11.69 4.24
N SER A 137 18.78 -10.66 5.08
CA SER A 137 17.50 -9.98 5.29
C SER A 137 17.28 -8.75 4.39
N ILE A 138 18.33 -8.34 3.67
CA ILE A 138 18.27 -7.21 2.76
C ILE A 138 17.60 -7.66 1.46
N ASN A 139 16.29 -7.39 1.31
CA ASN A 139 15.62 -7.56 0.03
C ASN A 139 15.96 -6.37 -0.87
N ILE A 140 17.01 -6.53 -1.68
CA ILE A 140 17.41 -5.52 -2.64
C ILE A 140 16.34 -5.45 -3.75
N TYR A 141 15.92 -4.23 -4.10
CA TYR A 141 15.04 -3.87 -5.22
C TYR A 141 13.53 -3.94 -4.95
N LYS A 142 13.01 -2.96 -4.22
CA LYS A 142 11.62 -2.49 -4.36
C LYS A 142 11.52 -1.35 -5.38
N CYS A 143 10.29 -0.96 -5.72
CA CYS A 143 9.97 0.27 -6.46
C CYS A 143 10.25 0.22 -7.97
N LYS A 144 9.48 -0.60 -8.67
CA LYS A 144 9.54 -0.74 -10.14
C LYS A 144 8.71 0.31 -10.88
N LYS A 145 7.58 0.73 -10.31
CA LYS A 145 6.67 1.70 -10.94
C LYS A 145 5.84 2.46 -9.90
N ASN A 146 5.07 3.44 -10.38
CA ASN A 146 4.10 4.22 -9.60
C ASN A 146 4.72 4.81 -8.33
N ILE A 147 5.82 5.54 -8.52
CA ILE A 147 6.58 6.11 -7.42
C ILE A 147 5.98 7.45 -7.03
N LYS A 148 5.78 7.63 -5.72
CA LYS A 148 5.33 8.89 -5.13
C LYS A 148 6.16 9.20 -3.90
N ILE A 149 6.56 10.45 -3.73
CA ILE A 149 7.21 10.93 -2.51
C ILE A 149 6.26 11.85 -1.77
N TYR A 150 6.12 11.63 -0.48
CA TYR A 150 5.38 12.47 0.45
C TYR A 150 6.32 13.06 1.48
N HIS A 151 5.95 14.19 2.06
CA HIS A 151 6.68 14.83 3.15
C HIS A 151 5.65 15.31 4.18
N PHE A 152 5.53 14.57 5.29
CA PHE A 152 4.49 14.79 6.30
C PHE A 152 4.94 14.34 7.69
N ASN A 153 4.20 14.72 8.73
CA ASN A 153 4.43 14.24 10.09
C ASN A 153 3.97 12.78 10.25
N LEU A 154 4.82 11.84 9.82
CA LEU A 154 4.54 10.40 9.85
C LEU A 154 4.16 9.90 11.24
N PHE A 155 4.89 10.34 12.26
CA PHE A 155 4.71 9.90 13.65
C PHE A 155 3.65 10.69 14.41
N ASN A 156 2.98 11.67 13.78
CA ASN A 156 1.98 12.53 14.40
C ASN A 156 2.45 13.18 15.72
N THR A 157 3.74 13.52 15.81
CA THR A 157 4.35 14.13 16.99
C THR A 157 3.97 15.61 17.13
N LYS A 158 3.94 16.13 18.36
CA LYS A 158 3.54 17.52 18.63
C LYS A 158 4.49 18.58 18.05
N ASP A 159 5.75 18.23 17.86
CA ASP A 159 6.77 19.09 17.26
C ASP A 159 6.59 19.26 15.73
N ASN A 160 5.63 18.53 15.13
CA ASN A 160 5.36 18.54 13.70
C ASN A 160 6.59 18.25 12.84
N LYS A 161 7.53 17.42 13.34
CA LYS A 161 8.65 16.95 12.53
C LYS A 161 8.12 16.24 11.29
N GLN A 162 8.62 16.66 10.13
CA GLN A 162 8.23 16.09 8.84
C GLN A 162 9.24 15.01 8.43
N GLU A 163 8.74 13.94 7.83
CA GLU A 163 9.52 12.79 7.37
C GLU A 163 9.23 12.54 5.89
N TYR A 164 10.22 12.08 5.14
CA TYR A 164 10.02 11.69 3.75
C TYR A 164 9.53 10.25 3.67
N VAL A 165 8.47 10.04 2.89
CA VAL A 165 7.88 8.71 2.68
C VAL A 165 7.78 8.44 1.20
N LEU A 166 8.39 7.35 0.77
CA LEU A 166 8.33 6.81 -0.57
C LEU A 166 7.20 5.79 -0.66
N TYR A 167 6.19 6.05 -1.48
CA TYR A 167 5.31 5.00 -1.98
C TYR A 167 5.84 4.47 -3.30
N CYS A 168 5.80 3.16 -3.49
CA CYS A 168 6.12 2.55 -4.77
C CYS A 168 5.46 1.18 -4.94
N GLU A 169 5.26 0.77 -6.19
CA GLU A 169 4.80 -0.59 -6.52
C GLU A 169 5.97 -1.47 -6.94
N ASP A 170 5.93 -2.73 -6.52
CA ASP A 170 6.89 -3.77 -6.84
C ASP A 170 6.18 -5.02 -7.38
N TYR A 171 6.74 -5.62 -8.43
CA TYR A 171 6.27 -6.88 -9.00
C TYR A 171 6.94 -8.03 -8.24
N ARG A 172 6.30 -8.52 -7.17
CA ARG A 172 6.76 -9.72 -6.48
C ARG A 172 6.30 -10.97 -7.23
N THR A 173 7.18 -11.50 -8.05
CA THR A 173 7.30 -12.95 -8.17
C THR A 173 8.73 -13.29 -7.83
N ILE A 174 8.92 -14.37 -7.07
CA ILE A 174 10.22 -15.02 -6.87
C ILE A 174 11.15 -14.32 -5.87
N ARG A 175 11.05 -14.62 -4.56
CA ARG A 175 12.22 -14.50 -3.65
C ARG A 175 12.07 -15.13 -2.27
N SER A 176 10.87 -15.50 -1.84
CA SER A 176 10.67 -16.20 -0.56
C SER A 176 11.36 -17.57 -0.46
N MET A 177 12.05 -18.05 -1.50
CA MET A 177 12.78 -19.34 -1.49
C MET A 177 14.17 -19.34 -2.15
N GLY A 178 14.77 -18.18 -2.45
CA GLY A 178 16.15 -18.12 -2.99
C GLY A 178 16.38 -18.77 -4.38
N LYS A 179 15.32 -19.08 -5.14
CA LYS A 179 15.44 -19.59 -6.52
C LYS A 179 14.83 -18.59 -7.49
N VAL A 180 15.64 -17.83 -8.21
CA VAL A 180 15.20 -17.03 -9.36
C VAL A 180 14.68 -18.01 -10.43
N ARG A 181 13.37 -18.23 -10.54
CA ARG A 181 12.79 -18.95 -11.70
C ARG A 181 12.84 -18.01 -12.90
N ASP A 182 13.44 -18.52 -13.95
CA ASP A 182 13.61 -17.91 -15.27
C ASP A 182 12.29 -17.31 -15.79
N ILE A 183 12.31 -16.02 -16.10
CA ILE A 183 11.16 -15.20 -16.53
C ILE A 183 10.52 -15.75 -17.81
N ASN A 184 11.25 -16.60 -18.56
CA ASN A 184 10.77 -17.20 -19.81
C ASN A 184 9.98 -18.50 -19.62
N ARG A 185 9.87 -19.04 -18.40
CA ARG A 185 9.12 -20.28 -18.13
C ARG A 185 8.08 -20.04 -17.04
N GLN A 186 6.82 -20.03 -17.48
CA GLN A 186 5.56 -20.07 -16.71
C GLN A 186 4.87 -18.71 -16.49
N LYS A 187 3.68 -18.57 -17.07
CA LYS A 187 2.63 -17.59 -16.75
C LYS A 187 2.03 -17.86 -15.36
N GLU A 188 2.83 -17.90 -14.30
CA GLU A 188 2.37 -18.24 -12.95
C GLU A 188 2.49 -17.03 -12.00
N ALA A 189 1.32 -16.51 -11.60
CA ALA A 189 1.01 -15.68 -10.42
C ALA A 189 2.00 -14.55 -10.05
N PHE A 190 1.96 -13.43 -10.77
CA PHE A 190 2.59 -12.18 -10.30
C PHE A 190 1.84 -11.64 -9.07
N ASP A 191 2.52 -11.26 -7.98
CA ASP A 191 1.94 -10.49 -6.85
C ASP A 191 2.50 -9.07 -6.91
N ILE A 192 1.72 -8.09 -7.38
CA ILE A 192 2.12 -6.68 -7.29
C ILE A 192 1.80 -6.19 -5.87
N ARG A 193 2.81 -5.68 -5.16
CA ARG A 193 2.67 -5.04 -3.85
C ARG A 193 3.01 -3.57 -3.91
N GLY A 194 2.20 -2.74 -3.26
CA GLY A 194 2.56 -1.36 -2.97
C GLY A 194 3.19 -1.29 -1.59
N ALA A 195 4.23 -0.48 -1.43
CA ALA A 195 4.92 -0.29 -0.16
C ALA A 195 5.09 1.21 0.11
N TYR A 196 4.84 1.60 1.36
CA TYR A 196 5.29 2.87 1.91
C TYR A 196 6.57 2.62 2.70
N LEU A 197 7.61 3.40 2.40
CA LEU A 197 8.94 3.32 3.00
C LEU A 197 9.31 4.70 3.55
N HIS A 198 9.70 4.79 4.82
CA HIS A 198 10.28 6.03 5.35
C HIS A 198 11.75 6.12 4.91
N PHE A 199 12.22 7.31 4.54
CA PHE A 199 13.61 7.51 4.14
C PHE A 199 14.08 8.94 4.45
N ASP A 200 15.38 9.16 4.35
CA ASP A 200 16.01 10.49 4.43
C ASP A 200 16.77 10.76 3.13
N PRO A 201 16.42 11.80 2.34
CA PRO A 201 17.12 12.13 1.10
C PRO A 201 18.64 12.33 1.25
N ASN A 202 19.10 12.66 2.45
CA ASN A 202 20.49 12.95 2.78
C ASN A 202 21.23 11.76 3.41
N LYS A 203 20.57 10.61 3.58
CA LYS A 203 21.20 9.39 4.11
C LYS A 203 20.89 8.22 3.20
N CYS A 204 21.82 7.27 3.09
CA CYS A 204 21.58 6.05 2.32
C CYS A 204 20.73 5.04 3.12
N LEU A 205 19.58 5.49 3.65
CA LEU A 205 18.76 4.73 4.59
C LEU A 205 17.29 4.79 4.18
N TYR A 206 16.75 3.63 3.85
CA TYR A 206 15.31 3.38 3.74
C TYR A 206 14.92 2.50 4.93
N SER A 207 13.83 2.83 5.60
CA SER A 207 13.29 2.04 6.72
C SER A 207 12.72 0.71 6.23
N ASP A 208 12.49 -0.22 7.17
CA ASP A 208 11.55 -1.32 6.99
C ASP A 208 10.20 -0.80 6.44
N GLU A 209 9.46 -1.66 5.75
CA GLU A 209 8.15 -1.33 5.18
C GLU A 209 7.18 -0.83 6.26
N ILE A 210 6.83 0.46 6.20
CA ILE A 210 5.96 1.08 7.21
C ILE A 210 4.48 0.77 6.96
N TYR A 211 4.09 0.52 5.71
CA TYR A 211 2.75 0.08 5.34
C TYR A 211 2.75 -0.66 4.00
N THR A 212 1.97 -1.74 3.91
CA THR A 212 1.90 -2.62 2.74
C THR A 212 0.52 -2.55 2.10
N THR A 213 0.45 -2.61 0.76
CA THR A 213 -0.80 -2.75 0.01
C THR A 213 -0.70 -3.86 -1.02
N HIS A 214 -1.84 -4.43 -1.42
CA HIS A 214 -1.92 -5.52 -2.40
C HIS A 214 -2.64 -5.10 -3.69
N PRO A 215 -2.04 -4.21 -4.51
CA PRO A 215 -2.64 -3.70 -5.74
C PRO A 215 -2.97 -4.73 -6.82
N PHE A 216 -2.55 -5.99 -6.67
CA PHE A 216 -2.78 -7.02 -7.68
C PHE A 216 -4.21 -7.59 -7.71
N TRP A 217 -4.96 -7.52 -6.61
CA TRP A 217 -6.30 -8.11 -6.51
C TRP A 217 -7.38 -7.06 -6.80
N GLY A 218 -7.39 -6.52 -8.03
CA GLY A 218 -8.47 -5.63 -8.49
C GLY A 218 -8.24 -4.14 -8.23
N GLU A 219 -9.34 -3.40 -7.99
CA GLU A 219 -9.40 -1.94 -7.82
C GLU A 219 -8.78 -1.49 -6.49
N THR A 220 -7.46 -1.62 -6.34
CA THR A 220 -6.79 -1.16 -5.12
C THR A 220 -6.54 0.33 -5.17
N VAL A 221 -7.02 1.04 -4.16
CA VAL A 221 -6.83 2.49 -4.01
C VAL A 221 -6.15 2.76 -2.69
N THR A 222 -5.00 3.43 -2.72
CA THR A 222 -4.21 3.78 -1.53
C THR A 222 -3.78 5.24 -1.58
N GLY A 223 -3.59 5.84 -0.42
CA GLY A 223 -3.08 7.20 -0.28
C GLY A 223 -2.88 7.58 1.17
N ILE A 224 -2.72 8.88 1.39
CA ILE A 224 -2.54 9.49 2.70
C ILE A 224 -3.59 10.58 2.86
N PHE A 225 -4.22 10.67 4.03
CA PHE A 225 -5.10 11.77 4.36
C PHE A 225 -4.85 12.28 5.77
N LYS A 226 -5.26 13.52 6.01
CA LYS A 226 -5.27 14.16 7.31
C LYS A 226 -6.69 14.23 7.85
N TYR A 227 -6.86 13.87 9.11
CA TYR A 227 -8.12 13.94 9.85
C TYR A 227 -7.84 14.37 11.28
N GLN A 228 -8.56 15.40 11.75
CA GLN A 228 -8.37 15.98 13.09
C GLN A 228 -6.90 16.27 13.43
N GLY A 229 -6.14 16.78 12.44
CA GLY A 229 -4.74 17.15 12.62
C GLY A 229 -3.74 15.99 12.51
N LYS A 230 -4.18 14.74 12.40
CA LYS A 230 -3.31 13.56 12.27
C LYS A 230 -3.34 12.97 10.86
N TYR A 231 -2.21 12.41 10.42
CA TYR A 231 -2.04 11.75 9.14
C TYR A 231 -2.28 10.24 9.25
N TYR A 232 -3.00 9.71 8.27
CA TYR A 232 -3.39 8.31 8.15
C TYR A 232 -3.01 7.82 6.75
N ILE A 233 -2.42 6.62 6.69
CA ILE A 233 -2.22 5.88 5.44
C ILE A 233 -3.43 4.97 5.27
N TYR A 234 -3.99 4.87 4.06
CA TYR A 234 -5.12 3.97 3.80
C TYR A 234 -4.89 3.05 2.61
N SER A 235 -5.58 1.92 2.65
CA SER A 235 -5.82 1.09 1.48
C SER A 235 -7.29 0.66 1.40
N ILE A 236 -7.80 0.64 0.18
CA ILE A 236 -9.06 0.03 -0.21
C ILE A 236 -8.67 -1.11 -1.13
N GLU A 237 -8.99 -2.34 -0.74
CA GLU A 237 -8.57 -3.54 -1.45
C GLU A 237 -9.73 -4.53 -1.55
N GLU A 238 -9.79 -5.29 -2.64
CA GLU A 238 -10.69 -6.43 -2.72
C GLU A 238 -10.16 -7.54 -1.80
N GLY A 239 -11.06 -8.20 -1.08
CA GLY A 239 -10.74 -9.30 -0.20
C GLY A 239 -11.80 -10.38 -0.25
N ASN A 240 -11.46 -11.53 0.32
CA ASN A 240 -12.40 -12.62 0.53
C ASN A 240 -12.92 -12.57 1.97
N SER A 241 -14.24 -12.64 2.13
CA SER A 241 -14.86 -13.00 3.39
C SER A 241 -15.12 -14.51 3.40
N TYR A 242 -14.79 -15.16 4.52
CA TYR A 242 -15.06 -16.57 4.75
C TYR A 242 -16.19 -16.68 5.77
N GLU A 243 -17.43 -16.65 5.30
CA GLU A 243 -18.59 -16.99 6.11
C GLU A 243 -19.12 -18.36 5.69
N ASN A 244 -19.17 -19.31 6.64
CA ASN A 244 -19.79 -20.63 6.44
C ASN A 244 -19.30 -21.38 5.17
N ILE A 245 -17.99 -21.38 4.92
CA ILE A 245 -17.32 -22.11 3.80
C ILE A 245 -17.59 -21.50 2.41
N LYS A 246 -18.41 -20.45 2.30
CA LYS A 246 -18.56 -19.67 1.06
C LYS A 246 -17.51 -18.56 1.01
N ILE A 247 -16.86 -18.44 -0.15
CA ILE A 247 -15.94 -17.34 -0.45
C ILE A 247 -16.76 -16.24 -1.12
N GLU A 248 -16.91 -15.12 -0.42
CA GLU A 248 -17.62 -13.96 -0.95
C GLU A 248 -16.66 -12.78 -1.11
N GLN A 249 -16.72 -12.11 -2.26
CA GLN A 249 -15.91 -10.94 -2.55
C GLN A 249 -16.46 -9.73 -1.77
N VAL A 250 -15.57 -9.06 -1.04
CA VAL A 250 -15.86 -7.85 -0.27
C VAL A 250 -14.80 -6.78 -0.54
N MET A 251 -15.14 -5.51 -0.38
CA MET A 251 -14.16 -4.44 -0.34
C MET A 251 -13.78 -4.18 1.10
N LYS A 252 -12.48 -4.12 1.37
CA LYS A 252 -11.92 -3.84 2.69
C LYS A 252 -11.25 -2.48 2.67
N ILE A 253 -11.65 -1.63 3.63
CA ILE A 253 -10.99 -0.36 3.91
C ILE A 253 -10.13 -0.57 5.14
N LYS A 254 -8.83 -0.26 5.04
CA LYS A 254 -7.88 -0.25 6.15
C LYS A 254 -7.29 1.14 6.27
N LEU A 255 -7.41 1.74 7.45
CA LEU A 255 -6.79 3.01 7.82
C LEU A 255 -5.72 2.71 8.88
N ALA A 256 -4.49 3.15 8.65
CA ALA A 256 -3.38 3.00 9.58
C ALA A 256 -2.85 4.36 10.01
N ILE A 257 -2.54 4.45 11.30
CA ILE A 257 -1.90 5.63 11.89
C ILE A 257 -0.73 5.20 12.76
N GLN A 258 0.39 5.88 12.58
CA GLN A 258 1.51 5.85 13.52
C GLN A 258 1.35 7.02 14.48
N ASP A 259 1.10 6.72 15.76
CA ASP A 259 0.95 7.74 16.81
C ASP A 259 2.17 7.62 17.74
N ASN A 260 3.11 8.54 17.60
CA ASN A 260 4.46 8.47 18.20
C ASN A 260 5.24 7.21 17.77
N LEU A 261 6.16 6.74 18.62
CA LEU A 261 6.97 5.54 18.38
C LEU A 261 6.27 4.24 18.82
N SER A 262 5.03 4.30 19.33
CA SER A 262 4.31 3.16 19.91
C SER A 262 3.68 2.18 18.90
N GLY A 263 4.07 2.26 17.62
CA GLY A 263 3.58 1.39 16.56
C GLY A 263 2.24 1.81 15.94
N TYR A 264 1.82 1.05 14.93
CA TYR A 264 0.65 1.37 14.10
C TYR A 264 -0.67 0.93 14.76
N LYS A 265 -1.63 1.84 14.82
CA LYS A 265 -3.05 1.50 15.05
C LYS A 265 -3.76 1.34 13.71
N ASN A 266 -4.61 0.32 13.61
CA ASN A 266 -5.35 0.00 12.40
C ASN A 266 -6.86 0.06 12.65
N TYR A 267 -7.60 0.66 11.72
CA TYR A 267 -9.06 0.67 11.68
C TYR A 267 -9.51 -0.02 10.40
N ILE A 268 -10.35 -1.04 10.51
CA ILE A 268 -10.73 -1.90 9.39
C ILE A 268 -12.25 -2.01 9.32
N ILE A 269 -12.80 -1.82 8.12
CA ILE A 269 -14.20 -2.14 7.82
C ILE A 269 -14.27 -2.87 6.49
N LYS A 270 -15.24 -3.77 6.36
CA LYS A 270 -15.52 -4.51 5.14
C LYS A 270 -16.94 -4.19 4.68
N THR A 271 -17.17 -4.18 3.38
CA THR A 271 -18.52 -4.17 2.83
C THR A 271 -19.20 -5.50 3.16
N LYS A 272 -20.52 -5.52 3.23
CA LYS A 272 -21.24 -6.80 3.21
C LYS A 272 -21.01 -7.49 1.87
N ALA A 273 -20.98 -8.81 1.89
CA ALA A 273 -20.97 -9.58 0.67
C ALA A 273 -22.25 -9.29 -0.15
N ARG A 274 -22.09 -9.10 -1.46
CA ARG A 274 -23.25 -9.07 -2.36
C ARG A 274 -23.70 -10.52 -2.56
N GLN A 275 -24.89 -10.86 -2.05
CA GLN A 275 -25.57 -12.08 -2.48
C GLN A 275 -25.81 -11.96 -3.99
N LYS A 276 -25.08 -12.75 -4.77
CA LYS A 276 -25.35 -12.92 -6.20
C LYS A 276 -26.51 -13.88 -6.40
#